data_AF-A0A939KZ27-F1
#
_entry.id   AF-A0A939KZ27-F1
#
_cell.length_a   1.000
_cell.length_b   1.000
_cell.length_c   1.000
_cell.angle_alpha   90.00
_cell.angle_beta   90.00
_cell.angle_gamma   90.00
#
_symmetry.space_group_name_H-M   'P 1'
#
loop_
_entity.id
_entity.type
_entity.pdbx_description
1 polymer ?
#
loop_
_entity_poly.entity_id
_entity_poly.type
_entity_poly.pdbx_seq_one_letter_code
_entity_poly.pdbx_strand_id
1 'polypeptide(L)'
;VDRLARDGYRVSPASNRIGLRTEGPAVARARGGELLSEGMVLGAVQIPPDGQPVVFLADHPTTGGYPVIGVVPATDLAAAAQARPGTPVRFVLLRGH
;
A
#
# COMPACT_ATOMS: atom_id res chain seq x y z
N VAL A 1 -6.56 -5.28 -9.07
CA VAL A 1 -5.36 -6.07 -8.70
C VAL A 1 -4.36 -6.11 -9.85
N ASP A 2 -4.77 -6.49 -11.06
CA ASP A 2 -3.90 -6.56 -12.25
C ASP A 2 -3.09 -5.29 -12.54
N ARG A 3 -3.68 -4.10 -12.41
CA ARG A 3 -2.98 -2.83 -12.65
C ARG A 3 -1.85 -2.58 -11.63
N LEU A 4 -2.16 -2.75 -10.34
CA LEU A 4 -1.19 -2.62 -9.24
C LEU A 4 0.04 -3.53 -9.45
N ALA A 5 -0.18 -4.76 -9.92
CA ALA A 5 0.89 -5.73 -10.14
C ALA A 5 1.66 -5.53 -11.46
N ARG A 6 1.12 -4.75 -12.41
CA ARG A 6 1.78 -4.47 -13.70
C ARG A 6 2.65 -3.23 -13.62
N ASP A 7 2.13 -2.17 -13.00
CA ASP A 7 2.72 -0.84 -13.03
C ASP A 7 3.92 -0.70 -12.06
N GLY A 8 4.80 0.25 -12.37
CA GLY A 8 5.92 0.63 -11.53
C GLY A 8 5.58 1.86 -10.68
N TYR A 9 6.08 1.87 -9.45
CA TYR A 9 5.90 2.94 -8.48
C TYR A 9 7.25 3.42 -7.96
N ARG A 10 7.24 4.54 -7.24
CA ARG A 10 8.38 5.06 -6.46
C ARG A 10 7.95 5.37 -5.05
N VAL A 11 8.87 5.24 -4.10
CA VAL A 11 8.61 5.68 -2.72
C VAL A 11 8.47 7.20 -2.68
N SER A 12 7.36 7.67 -2.12
CA SER A 12 7.08 9.09 -1.95
C SER A 12 7.91 9.68 -0.81
N PRO A 13 8.34 10.95 -0.90
CA PRO A 13 8.90 11.70 0.22
C PRO A 13 7.99 11.79 1.45
N ALA A 14 6.68 11.60 1.28
CA ALA A 14 5.71 11.61 2.38
C ALA A 14 5.68 10.31 3.19
N SER A 15 6.50 9.32 2.84
CA SER A 15 6.58 8.04 3.56
C SER A 15 7.17 8.22 4.95
N ASN A 16 6.64 7.48 5.93
CA ASN A 16 7.09 7.52 7.32
C ASN A 16 6.78 6.18 8.01
N ARG A 17 6.94 6.11 9.34
CA ARG A 17 6.71 4.89 10.11
C ARG A 17 5.25 4.39 10.12
N ILE A 18 4.29 5.23 9.73
CA ILE A 18 2.87 4.86 9.61
C ILE A 18 2.65 4.11 8.29
N GLY A 19 3.24 4.58 7.20
CA GLY A 19 3.08 3.93 5.90
C GLY A 19 4.12 4.32 4.87
N LEU A 20 4.47 3.34 4.05
CA LEU A 20 5.20 3.53 2.81
C LEU A 20 4.22 4.02 1.75
N ARG A 21 4.35 5.30 1.39
CA ARG A 21 3.51 5.94 0.38
C ARG A 21 4.19 5.83 -0.96
N THR A 22 3.40 5.62 -2.01
CA THR A 22 3.94 5.45 -3.35
C THR A 22 3.46 6.52 -4.31
N GLU A 23 4.27 6.81 -5.33
CA GLU A 23 3.97 7.68 -6.46
C GLU A 23 4.07 6.87 -7.75
N GLY A 24 3.13 7.06 -8.66
CA GLY A 24 3.01 6.28 -9.89
C GLY A 24 1.60 6.33 -10.47
N PRO A 25 1.26 5.42 -11.40
CA PRO A 25 -0.07 5.34 -11.98
C PRO A 25 -1.14 5.03 -10.95
N ALA A 26 -2.19 5.85 -10.93
CA ALA A 26 -3.32 5.70 -10.01
C ALA A 26 -4.04 4.37 -10.23
N VAL A 27 -4.31 3.67 -9.14
CA VAL A 27 -5.14 2.47 -9.13
C VAL A 27 -6.59 2.89 -8.98
N ALA A 28 -7.38 2.66 -10.04
CA ALA A 28 -8.82 2.90 -9.98
C ALA A 28 -9.48 2.02 -8.91
N ARG A 29 -10.24 2.64 -8.02
CA ARG A 29 -11.05 1.95 -7.03
C ARG A 29 -12.26 1.31 -7.73
N ALA A 30 -12.53 0.04 -7.43
CA ALA A 30 -13.74 -0.64 -7.92
C ALA A 30 -15.01 -0.17 -7.19
N ARG A 31 -14.87 0.42 -6.00
CA ARG A 31 -15.96 1.02 -5.21
C ARG A 31 -15.65 2.49 -4.97
N GLY A 32 -16.63 3.35 -5.23
CA GLY A 32 -16.60 4.75 -4.81
C GLY A 32 -16.97 4.88 -3.32
N GLY A 33 -16.44 5.91 -2.66
CA GLY A 33 -16.70 6.20 -1.24
C GLY A 33 -15.66 5.65 -0.28
N GLU A 34 -15.85 5.96 1.00
CA GLU A 34 -15.13 5.38 2.13
C GLU A 34 -15.82 4.09 2.59
N LEU A 35 -15.07 3.22 3.26
CA LEU A 35 -15.60 2.04 3.93
C LEU A 35 -15.95 2.38 5.37
N LEU A 36 -16.87 1.61 5.97
CA LEU A 36 -16.98 1.55 7.42
C LEU A 36 -15.59 1.22 7.99
N SER A 37 -15.20 1.87 9.09
CA SER A 37 -13.88 1.64 9.69
C SER A 37 -13.67 0.16 10.00
N GLU A 38 -12.69 -0.44 9.33
CA GLU A 38 -12.31 -1.84 9.52
C GLU A 38 -10.95 -1.93 10.21
N GLY A 39 -10.70 -3.03 10.91
CA GLY A 39 -9.42 -3.29 11.58
C GLY A 39 -8.28 -3.39 10.56
N MET A 40 -7.19 -2.67 10.81
CA MET A 40 -6.02 -2.65 9.94
C MET A 40 -4.90 -3.51 10.49
N VAL A 41 -4.14 -4.12 9.59
CA VAL A 41 -3.00 -4.98 9.90
C VAL A 41 -1.72 -4.44 9.26
N LEU A 42 -0.60 -4.81 9.85
CA LEU A 42 0.73 -4.52 9.31
C LEU A 42 0.83 -5.08 7.88
N GLY A 43 1.32 -4.26 6.96
CA GLY A 43 1.45 -4.60 5.54
C GLY A 43 0.18 -4.45 4.71
N ALA A 44 -0.95 -4.05 5.30
CA ALA A 44 -2.15 -3.76 4.52
C ALA A 44 -1.88 -2.68 3.47
N VAL A 45 -2.33 -2.94 2.23
CA VAL A 45 -2.16 -2.03 1.10
C VAL A 45 -3.48 -1.30 0.86
N GLN A 46 -3.58 -0.07 1.34
CA GLN A 46 -4.74 0.78 1.10
C GLN A 46 -4.62 1.53 -0.23
N ILE A 47 -5.77 1.77 -0.86
CA ILE A 47 -5.90 2.66 -2.02
C ILE A 47 -6.71 3.89 -1.60
N PRO A 48 -6.10 5.05 -1.27
CA PRO A 48 -6.78 6.33 -0.97
C PRO A 48 -7.49 6.93 -2.20
N PRO A 49 -8.24 8.05 -2.07
CA PRO A 49 -9.03 8.60 -3.18
C PRO A 49 -8.20 9.05 -4.39
N ASP A 50 -6.94 9.40 -4.15
CA ASP A 50 -5.94 9.72 -5.18
C ASP A 50 -5.47 8.49 -5.98
N GLY A 51 -5.83 7.28 -5.54
CA GLY A 51 -5.44 6.02 -6.19
C GLY A 51 -4.02 5.57 -5.90
N GLN A 52 -3.27 6.27 -5.04
CA GLN A 52 -1.86 6.00 -4.79
C GLN A 52 -1.69 4.94 -3.68
N PRO A 53 -1.10 3.76 -3.95
CA PRO A 53 -0.97 2.72 -2.95
C PRO A 53 -0.20 3.18 -1.70
N VAL A 54 -0.73 2.83 -0.53
CA VAL A 54 -0.07 3.03 0.77
C VAL A 54 0.04 1.68 1.47
N VAL A 55 1.27 1.27 1.79
CA VAL A 55 1.53 0.06 2.58
C VAL A 55 1.70 0.45 4.05
N PHE A 56 0.87 -0.11 4.92
CA PHE A 56 0.95 0.18 6.35
C PHE A 56 2.17 -0.46 7.03
N LEU A 57 2.83 0.34 7.87
CA LEU A 57 4.07 0.00 8.58
C LEU A 57 3.86 0.02 10.09
N ALA A 58 4.94 -0.02 10.89
CA ALA A 58 4.91 -0.29 12.33
C ALA A 58 3.95 0.59 13.14
N ASP A 59 3.73 1.84 12.73
CA ASP A 59 2.89 2.80 13.47
C ASP A 59 1.52 2.98 12.79
N HIS A 60 1.05 2.01 12.01
CA HIS A 60 -0.25 2.07 11.34
C HIS A 60 -1.41 2.20 12.35
N PRO A 61 -2.49 2.92 12.02
CA PRO A 61 -3.66 3.00 12.89
C PRO A 61 -4.32 1.63 13.03
N THR A 62 -5.06 1.42 14.12
CA THR A 62 -5.81 0.17 14.36
C THR A 62 -7.00 0.02 13.43
N THR A 63 -7.49 1.12 12.85
CA THR A 63 -8.62 1.14 11.92
C THR A 63 -8.34 2.01 10.70
N GLY A 64 -9.05 1.77 9.60
CA GLY A 64 -8.93 2.56 8.38
C GLY A 64 -10.23 2.57 7.57
N GLY A 65 -10.47 3.66 6.84
CA GLY A 65 -11.68 3.88 6.03
C GLY A 65 -11.47 3.72 4.52
N TYR A 66 -10.28 3.29 4.07
CA TYR A 66 -9.99 3.11 2.65
C TYR A 66 -9.91 1.62 2.28
N PRO A 67 -10.32 1.26 1.04
CA PRO A 67 -10.23 -0.11 0.57
C PRO A 67 -8.81 -0.67 0.66
N VAL A 68 -8.68 -1.86 1.25
CA VAL A 68 -7.46 -2.66 1.25
C VAL A 68 -7.50 -3.62 0.06
N ILE A 69 -6.50 -3.55 -0.82
CA ILE A 69 -6.42 -4.38 -2.03
C ILE A 69 -5.62 -5.68 -1.82
N GLY A 70 -4.87 -5.76 -0.71
CA GLY A 70 -4.06 -6.91 -0.33
C GLY A 70 -3.20 -6.61 0.89
N VAL A 71 -2.39 -7.59 1.30
CA VAL A 71 -1.46 -7.48 2.43
C VAL A 71 -0.09 -7.96 1.99
N VAL A 72 0.94 -7.14 2.24
CA VAL A 72 2.34 -7.53 2.03
C VAL A 72 2.82 -8.36 3.24
N PRO A 73 3.43 -9.54 3.03
CA PRO A 73 3.96 -10.34 4.13
C PRO A 73 4.99 -9.58 4.96
N ALA A 74 4.99 -9.80 6.28
CA ALA A 74 5.90 -9.12 7.20
C ALA A 74 7.38 -9.31 6.86
N THR A 75 7.75 -10.46 6.27
CA THR A 75 9.12 -10.76 5.82
C THR A 75 9.63 -9.78 4.76
N ASP A 76 8.74 -9.24 3.93
CA ASP A 76 9.08 -8.37 2.81
C ASP A 76 9.00 -6.88 3.22
N LEU A 77 8.31 -6.58 4.33
CA LEU A 77 8.13 -5.22 4.83
C LEU A 77 9.41 -4.61 5.38
N ALA A 78 10.31 -5.40 5.95
CA ALA A 78 11.54 -4.88 6.54
C ALA A 78 12.39 -4.11 5.50
N ALA A 79 12.55 -4.69 4.30
CA ALA A 79 13.26 -4.04 3.21
C ALA A 79 12.49 -2.81 2.67
N ALA A 80 11.17 -2.93 2.52
CA ALA A 80 10.32 -1.83 2.05
C ALA A 80 10.36 -0.63 3.02
N ALA A 81 10.31 -0.87 4.33
CA ALA A 81 10.33 0.17 5.36
C ALA A 81 11.65 0.97 5.39
N GLN A 82 12.74 0.44 4.82
CA GLN A 82 14.04 1.14 4.72
C GLN A 82 14.22 1.86 3.38
N ALA A 83 13.28 1.74 2.44
CA ALA A 83 13.39 2.34 1.13
C ALA A 83 13.32 3.87 1.21
N ARG A 84 14.28 4.54 0.55
CA ARG A 84 14.37 6.01 0.53
C ARG A 84 13.40 6.60 -0.50
N PRO A 85 12.97 7.86 -0.34
CA PRO A 85 12.22 8.56 -1.37
C PRO A 85 12.88 8.44 -2.75
N GLY A 86 12.07 8.20 -3.79
CA GLY A 86 12.52 7.97 -5.17
C GLY A 86 12.89 6.52 -5.50
N THR A 87 13.04 5.64 -4.50
CA THR A 87 13.33 4.21 -4.70
C THR A 87 12.23 3.55 -5.55
N PRO A 88 12.56 2.92 -6.68
CA PRO A 88 11.59 2.17 -7.47
C PRO A 88 11.02 0.98 -6.68
N VAL A 89 9.72 0.79 -6.76
CA VAL A 89 9.00 -0.33 -6.14
C VAL A 89 7.96 -0.90 -7.10
N ARG A 90 7.71 -2.20 -7.00
CA ARG A 90 6.69 -2.91 -7.78
C ARG A 90 6.01 -3.96 -6.92
N PHE A 91 4.69 -4.04 -7.01
CA PHE A 91 3.92 -5.07 -6.32
C PHE A 91 3.93 -6.36 -7.14
N VAL A 92 4.09 -7.49 -6.46
CA VAL A 92 4.03 -8.81 -7.07
C VAL A 92 2.95 -9.61 -6.35
N LEU A 93 2.06 -10.23 -7.12
CA LEU A 93 1.09 -11.17 -6.55
C LEU A 93 1.80 -12.46 -6.19
N LEU A 94 1.77 -12.78 -4.91
CA LEU A 94 2.10 -14.10 -4.43
C LEU A 94 0.90 -15.00 -4.77
N ARG A 95 1.10 -15.95 -5.68
CA ARG A 95 0.14 -17.04 -5.86
C ARG A 95 0.43 -18.06 -4.77
N GLY A 96 -0.56 -18.32 -3.90
CA GLY A 96 -0.44 -19.35 -2.88
C GLY A 96 -0.28 -20.74 -3.51
N HIS A 97 0.49 -21.59 -2.82
CA HIS A 97 0.44 -23.05 -2.95
C HIS A 97 -0.82 -23.58 -2.25
#